data_AF-A0A7L0EQA7-F1
#
_entry.id   AF-A0A7L0EQA7-F1
#
_cell.length_a   1.000
_cell.length_b   1.000
_cell.length_c   1.000
_cell.angle_alpha   90.00
_cell.angle_beta   90.00
_cell.angle_gamma   90.00
#
_symmetry.space_group_name_H-M   'P 1'
#
loop_
_entity.id
_entity.type
_entity.pdbx_description
1 polymer ?
#
loop_
_entity_poly.entity_id
_entity_poly.type
_entity_poly.pdbx_seq_one_letter_code
_entity_poly.pdbx_strand_id
1 'polypeptide(L)'
;VADVVKGEKVKPIFEEPPNLTSVEASLQRIKANDPCLTETNLNNIKNIPIPTLKEFAKALESNTHVKTFSLAATQSNDPVAIAFADMLKVNKTLKSLNVESNFITRTGILALIDGLKENDSLTEIKIDNQRQQLATAVEMEIAKMLEENSRILKFGYQFTKQGPRTRVAAAITKNNDL
;
A
#
# COMPACT_ATOMS: atom_id res chain seq x y z
N VAL A 1 49.75 8.44 17.33
CA VAL A 1 49.16 7.14 16.95
C VAL A 1 47.98 7.46 16.04
N ALA A 2 48.03 7.04 14.78
CA ALA A 2 46.99 7.33 13.79
C ALA A 2 45.90 6.26 13.89
N ASP A 3 44.69 6.66 14.26
CA ASP A 3 43.51 5.80 14.23
C ASP A 3 43.06 5.60 12.77
N VAL A 4 43.31 4.40 12.25
CA VAL A 4 42.83 3.98 10.93
C VAL A 4 41.42 3.43 11.09
N VAL A 5 40.42 4.21 10.64
CA VAL A 5 39.03 3.78 10.55
C VAL A 5 38.95 2.59 9.59
N LYS A 6 38.66 1.39 10.12
CA LYS A 6 38.40 0.20 9.30
C LYS A 6 37.08 0.41 8.55
N GLY A 7 37.15 0.55 7.23
CA GLY A 7 35.98 0.59 6.36
C GLY A 7 35.11 -0.66 6.54
N GLU A 8 33.81 -0.45 6.72
CA GLU A 8 32.83 -1.54 6.80
C GLU A 8 32.89 -2.38 5.53
N LYS A 9 32.94 -3.71 5.70
CA LYS A 9 32.88 -4.65 4.59
C LYS A 9 31.48 -4.54 3.99
N VAL A 10 31.40 -4.06 2.74
CA VAL A 10 30.16 -4.05 1.95
C VAL A 10 29.61 -5.47 1.94
N LYS A 11 28.43 -5.66 2.54
CA LYS A 11 27.73 -6.94 2.46
C LYS A 11 27.42 -7.20 0.98
N PRO A 12 27.69 -8.41 0.45
CA PRO A 12 27.32 -8.74 -0.92
C PRO A 12 25.81 -8.51 -1.07
N ILE A 13 25.46 -7.71 -2.07
CA ILE A 13 24.07 -7.47 -2.44
C ILE A 13 23.59 -8.76 -3.12
N PHE A 14 22.86 -9.59 -2.39
CA PHE A 14 22.14 -10.71 -2.98
C PHE A 14 20.91 -10.11 -3.67
N GLU A 15 20.94 -10.02 -5.01
CA GLU A 15 19.75 -9.67 -5.77
C GLU A 15 18.72 -10.79 -5.60
N GLU A 16 17.55 -10.44 -5.07
CA GLU A 16 16.42 -11.37 -5.02
C GLU A 16 16.03 -11.78 -6.45
N PRO A 17 15.60 -13.03 -6.67
CA PRO A 17 15.15 -13.46 -7.98
C PRO A 17 13.96 -12.59 -8.45
N PRO A 18 13.84 -12.33 -9.76
CA PRO A 18 12.76 -11.52 -10.29
C PRO A 18 11.39 -12.15 -10.01
N ASN A 19 10.38 -11.32 -9.75
CA ASN A 19 9.00 -11.80 -9.60
C ASN A 19 8.48 -12.32 -10.95
N LEU A 20 8.13 -13.60 -11.00
CA LEU A 20 7.69 -14.30 -12.21
C LEU A 20 6.17 -14.27 -12.42
N THR A 21 5.44 -13.50 -11.61
CA THR A 21 3.97 -13.41 -11.71
C THR A 21 3.57 -12.83 -13.06
N SER A 22 2.73 -13.55 -13.80
CA SER A 22 2.16 -13.04 -15.06
C SER A 22 1.10 -11.98 -14.76
N VAL A 23 1.41 -10.74 -15.14
CA VAL A 23 0.53 -9.58 -14.96
C VAL A 23 -0.79 -9.78 -15.70
N GLU A 24 -0.73 -10.22 -16.95
CA GLU A 24 -1.92 -10.45 -17.78
C GLU A 24 -2.78 -11.57 -17.20
N ALA A 25 -2.19 -12.73 -16.88
CA ALA A 25 -2.95 -13.85 -16.33
C ALA A 25 -3.59 -13.50 -14.98
N SER A 26 -2.87 -12.78 -14.11
CA SER A 26 -3.42 -12.29 -12.84
C SER A 26 -4.62 -11.37 -13.06
N LEU A 27 -4.50 -10.41 -13.99
CA LEU A 27 -5.59 -9.50 -14.32
C LEU A 27 -6.82 -10.24 -14.86
N GLN A 28 -6.62 -11.21 -15.75
CA GLN A 28 -7.72 -12.02 -16.28
C GLN A 28 -8.42 -12.83 -15.19
N ARG A 29 -7.66 -13.43 -14.26
CA ARG A 29 -8.23 -14.19 -13.13
C ARG A 29 -8.99 -13.30 -12.16
N ILE A 30 -8.52 -12.07 -11.91
CA ILE A 30 -9.26 -11.10 -11.09
C ILE A 30 -10.56 -10.67 -11.80
N LYS A 31 -10.51 -10.39 -13.10
CA LYS A 31 -11.69 -10.06 -13.93
C LYS A 31 -12.69 -11.21 -13.97
N ALA A 32 -12.22 -12.45 -14.01
CA ALA A 32 -13.05 -13.65 -13.98
C ALA A 32 -13.59 -14.00 -12.57
N ASN A 33 -13.25 -13.20 -11.54
CA ASN A 33 -13.58 -13.46 -10.15
C ASN A 33 -13.20 -14.89 -9.70
N ASP A 34 -11.99 -15.33 -10.07
CA ASP A 34 -11.51 -16.68 -9.79
C ASP A 34 -11.50 -16.99 -8.28
N PRO A 35 -12.26 -17.99 -7.79
CA PRO A 35 -12.33 -18.33 -6.37
C PRO A 35 -11.02 -18.86 -5.80
N CYS A 36 -10.12 -19.35 -6.65
CA CYS A 36 -8.80 -19.86 -6.26
C CYS A 36 -7.74 -18.75 -6.16
N LEU A 37 -8.04 -17.52 -6.59
CA LEU A 37 -7.11 -16.40 -6.51
C LEU A 37 -7.42 -15.52 -5.29
N THR A 38 -6.70 -15.76 -4.20
CA THR A 38 -6.86 -15.01 -2.94
C THR A 38 -5.77 -13.95 -2.74
N GLU A 39 -4.64 -14.07 -3.43
CA GLU A 39 -3.50 -13.15 -3.33
C GLU A 39 -2.97 -12.81 -4.72
N THR A 40 -2.61 -11.54 -4.92
CA THR A 40 -1.93 -11.07 -6.12
C THR A 40 -0.74 -10.20 -5.73
N ASN A 41 0.45 -10.64 -6.12
CA ASN A 41 1.71 -9.99 -5.80
C ASN A 41 2.42 -9.55 -7.09
N LEU A 42 2.40 -8.25 -7.36
CA LEU A 42 3.07 -7.61 -8.48
C LEU A 42 4.38 -6.93 -8.07
N ASN A 43 4.88 -7.20 -6.87
CA ASN A 43 6.04 -6.50 -6.33
C ASN A 43 7.25 -6.65 -7.24
N ASN A 44 8.00 -5.55 -7.40
CA ASN A 44 9.23 -5.48 -8.18
C ASN A 44 9.08 -5.78 -9.69
N ILE A 45 7.86 -5.96 -10.20
CA ILE A 45 7.60 -6.06 -11.64
C ILE A 45 7.62 -4.63 -12.22
N LYS A 46 8.71 -4.32 -12.92
CA LYS A 46 8.93 -3.00 -13.53
C LYS A 46 8.15 -2.88 -14.85
N ASN A 47 7.90 -1.65 -15.26
CA ASN A 47 7.30 -1.30 -16.56
C ASN A 47 5.88 -1.85 -16.80
N ILE A 48 5.10 -2.09 -15.74
CA ILE A 48 3.66 -2.33 -15.91
C ILE A 48 3.02 -1.01 -16.38
N PRO A 49 2.28 -0.99 -17.51
CA PRO A 49 1.61 0.22 -17.95
C PRO A 49 0.64 0.75 -16.88
N ILE A 50 0.65 2.06 -16.64
CA ILE A 50 -0.30 2.71 -15.72
C ILE A 50 -1.77 2.35 -16.03
N PRO A 51 -2.22 2.28 -17.31
CA PRO A 51 -3.57 1.80 -17.61
C PRO A 51 -3.84 0.40 -17.08
N THR A 52 -2.88 -0.53 -17.20
CA THR A 52 -3.01 -1.90 -16.68
C THR A 52 -3.14 -1.92 -15.16
N LEU A 53 -2.37 -1.10 -14.44
CA LEU A 53 -2.50 -0.99 -12.97
C LEU A 53 -3.87 -0.43 -12.56
N LYS A 54 -4.41 0.52 -13.32
CA LYS A 54 -5.78 1.02 -13.10
C LYS A 54 -6.84 -0.04 -13.42
N GLU A 55 -6.60 -0.90 -14.41
CA GLU A 55 -7.50 -2.03 -14.70
C GLU A 55 -7.54 -3.04 -13.54
N PHE A 56 -6.44 -3.25 -12.82
CA PHE A 56 -6.47 -4.05 -11.59
C PHE A 56 -7.41 -3.44 -10.55
N ALA A 57 -7.27 -2.15 -10.26
CA ALA A 57 -8.17 -1.46 -9.33
C ALA A 57 -9.62 -1.58 -9.78
N LYS A 58 -9.91 -1.37 -11.07
CA LYS A 58 -11.26 -1.49 -11.62
C LYS A 58 -11.82 -2.91 -11.50
N ALA A 59 -11.02 -3.93 -11.80
CA ALA A 59 -11.44 -5.32 -11.70
C ALA A 59 -11.66 -5.75 -10.24
N LEU A 60 -10.89 -5.19 -9.31
CA LEU A 60 -11.05 -5.45 -7.88
C LEU A 60 -12.34 -4.87 -7.32
N GLU A 61 -12.95 -3.82 -7.90
CA GLU A 61 -14.22 -3.25 -7.41
C GLU A 61 -15.31 -4.31 -7.20
N SER A 62 -15.44 -5.26 -8.14
CA SER A 62 -16.43 -6.35 -8.08
C SER A 62 -15.86 -7.70 -7.64
N ASN A 63 -14.56 -7.78 -7.32
CA ASN A 63 -13.92 -9.05 -6.96
C ASN A 63 -14.23 -9.46 -5.51
N THR A 64 -14.63 -10.72 -5.33
CA THR A 64 -15.07 -11.27 -4.03
C THR A 64 -14.09 -12.26 -3.40
N HIS A 65 -12.93 -12.51 -4.02
CA HIS A 65 -11.99 -13.54 -3.59
C HIS A 65 -10.63 -13.02 -3.18
N VAL A 66 -10.08 -12.02 -3.87
CA VAL A 66 -8.77 -11.45 -3.56
C VAL A 66 -8.80 -10.73 -2.20
N LYS A 67 -7.97 -11.22 -1.28
CA LYS A 67 -7.80 -10.68 0.08
C LYS A 67 -6.52 -9.84 0.19
N THR A 68 -5.51 -10.15 -0.60
CA THR A 68 -4.21 -9.46 -0.56
C THR A 68 -3.83 -8.99 -1.96
N PHE A 69 -3.55 -7.69 -2.09
CA PHE A 69 -3.05 -7.11 -3.33
C PHE A 69 -1.81 -6.26 -3.05
N SER A 70 -0.73 -6.54 -3.76
CA SER A 70 0.56 -5.86 -3.56
C SER A 70 1.13 -5.41 -4.90
N LEU A 71 1.50 -4.14 -5.00
CA LEU A 71 2.13 -3.52 -6.17
C LEU A 71 3.31 -2.64 -5.74
N ALA A 72 4.07 -3.10 -4.75
CA ALA A 72 5.23 -2.38 -4.25
C ALA A 72 6.34 -2.33 -5.31
N ALA A 73 7.02 -1.19 -5.42
CA ALA A 73 8.12 -0.99 -6.37
C ALA A 73 7.74 -1.27 -7.85
N THR A 74 6.53 -0.86 -8.26
CA THR A 74 6.00 -1.01 -9.63
C THR A 74 6.01 0.29 -10.44
N GLN A 75 6.59 1.36 -9.89
CA GLN A 75 6.57 2.71 -10.47
C GLN A 75 5.16 3.33 -10.55
N SER A 76 4.26 2.93 -9.64
CA SER A 76 2.91 3.47 -9.53
C SER A 76 2.92 4.95 -9.12
N ASN A 77 1.89 5.71 -9.51
CA ASN A 77 1.76 7.15 -9.28
C ASN A 77 0.33 7.54 -8.85
N ASP A 78 0.06 8.85 -8.72
CA ASP A 78 -1.24 9.34 -8.24
C ASP A 78 -2.46 8.79 -9.02
N PRO A 79 -2.46 8.72 -10.36
CA PRO A 79 -3.54 8.06 -11.11
C PRO A 79 -3.85 6.62 -10.67
N VAL A 80 -2.83 5.85 -10.29
CA VAL A 80 -3.01 4.49 -9.77
C VAL A 80 -3.59 4.56 -8.36
N ALA A 81 -3.02 5.40 -7.49
CA ALA A 81 -3.51 5.57 -6.11
C ALA A 81 -4.98 6.01 -6.06
N ILE A 82 -5.40 6.93 -6.93
CA ILE A 82 -6.79 7.38 -7.06
C ILE A 82 -7.71 6.23 -7.50
N ALA A 83 -7.28 5.43 -8.48
CA ALA A 83 -8.07 4.26 -8.89
C ALA A 83 -8.25 3.24 -7.76
N PHE A 84 -7.19 3.00 -6.95
CA PHE A 84 -7.30 2.17 -5.76
C PHE A 84 -8.16 2.81 -4.67
N ALA A 85 -8.13 4.13 -4.51
CA ALA A 85 -9.02 4.83 -3.59
C ALA A 85 -10.49 4.66 -3.96
N ASP A 86 -10.83 4.81 -5.23
CA ASP A 86 -12.20 4.58 -5.72
C ASP A 86 -12.62 3.12 -5.54
N MET A 87 -11.71 2.18 -5.79
CA MET A 87 -11.93 0.76 -5.52
C MET A 87 -12.20 0.48 -4.04
N LEU A 88 -11.46 1.12 -3.12
CA LEU A 88 -11.67 0.94 -1.67
C LEU A 88 -13.06 1.39 -1.21
N LYS A 89 -13.68 2.38 -1.85
CA LYS A 89 -15.04 2.81 -1.48
C LYS A 89 -16.08 1.72 -1.71
N VAL A 90 -15.86 0.86 -2.70
CA VAL A 90 -16.84 -0.15 -3.15
C VAL A 90 -16.48 -1.58 -2.75
N ASN A 91 -15.19 -1.95 -2.79
CA ASN A 91 -14.77 -3.31 -2.51
C ASN A 91 -14.86 -3.62 -1.02
N LYS A 92 -15.54 -4.73 -0.68
CA LYS A 92 -15.73 -5.19 0.71
C LYS A 92 -14.97 -6.48 1.03
N THR A 93 -14.03 -6.85 0.17
CA THR A 93 -13.38 -8.16 0.14
C THR A 93 -11.93 -8.07 0.59
N LEU A 94 -11.21 -7.08 0.06
CA LEU A 94 -9.78 -6.88 0.24
C LEU A 94 -9.47 -6.62 1.72
N LYS A 95 -8.39 -7.24 2.19
CA LYS A 95 -7.91 -7.17 3.57
C LYS A 95 -6.56 -6.48 3.69
N SER A 96 -5.69 -6.64 2.69
CA SER A 96 -4.36 -6.03 2.67
C SER A 96 -4.06 -5.40 1.31
N LEU A 97 -3.65 -4.12 1.35
CA LEU A 97 -3.19 -3.37 0.18
C LEU A 97 -1.77 -2.83 0.44
N ASN A 98 -0.82 -3.18 -0.42
CA ASN A 98 0.54 -2.66 -0.34
C ASN A 98 0.93 -1.88 -1.60
N VAL A 99 1.12 -0.56 -1.45
CA VAL A 99 1.57 0.39 -2.48
C VAL A 99 2.93 1.02 -2.15
N GLU A 100 3.74 0.39 -1.29
CA GLU A 100 5.07 0.87 -0.86
C GLU A 100 6.04 1.09 -2.03
N SER A 101 7.07 1.91 -1.80
CA SER A 101 8.20 2.06 -2.73
C SER A 101 7.79 2.51 -4.14
N ASN A 102 6.83 3.43 -4.24
CA ASN A 102 6.30 3.94 -5.51
C ASN A 102 6.52 5.47 -5.64
N PHE A 103 5.92 6.07 -6.66
CA PHE A 103 5.96 7.51 -6.95
C PHE A 103 4.66 8.22 -6.59
N ILE A 104 3.95 7.72 -5.57
CA ILE A 104 2.69 8.32 -5.12
C ILE A 104 2.99 9.58 -4.31
N THR A 105 2.40 10.69 -4.70
CA THR A 105 2.56 11.98 -4.01
C THR A 105 1.55 12.12 -2.89
N ARG A 106 1.62 13.26 -2.18
CA ARG A 106 0.62 13.62 -1.16
C ARG A 106 -0.82 13.58 -1.69
N THR A 107 -1.02 13.91 -2.96
CA THR A 107 -2.36 13.89 -3.59
C THR A 107 -2.91 12.47 -3.67
N GLY A 108 -2.13 11.52 -4.16
CA GLY A 108 -2.55 10.12 -4.22
C GLY A 108 -2.72 9.48 -2.84
N ILE A 109 -1.86 9.83 -1.87
CA ILE A 109 -2.03 9.36 -0.48
C ILE A 109 -3.34 9.88 0.12
N LEU A 110 -3.63 11.18 0.01
CA LEU A 110 -4.90 11.73 0.52
C LEU A 110 -6.12 11.06 -0.13
N ALA A 111 -6.07 10.75 -1.43
CA ALA A 111 -7.11 9.99 -2.09
C ALA A 111 -7.31 8.61 -1.44
N LEU A 112 -6.24 7.86 -1.18
CA LEU A 112 -6.31 6.57 -0.48
C LEU A 112 -6.93 6.73 0.91
N ILE A 113 -6.55 7.76 1.68
CA ILE A 113 -7.13 8.04 3.00
C ILE A 113 -8.63 8.33 2.90
N ASP A 114 -9.08 9.09 1.90
CA ASP A 114 -10.49 9.34 1.68
C ASP A 114 -11.25 8.07 1.30
N GLY A 115 -10.67 7.20 0.47
CA GLY A 115 -11.24 5.88 0.19
C GLY A 115 -11.38 4.99 1.43
N LEU A 116 -10.41 5.07 2.37
CA LEU A 116 -10.45 4.32 3.63
C LEU A 116 -11.51 4.80 4.61
N LYS A 117 -11.93 6.07 4.56
CA LYS A 117 -13.03 6.58 5.40
C LYS A 117 -14.36 5.88 5.10
N GLU A 118 -14.54 5.42 3.86
CA GLU A 118 -15.74 4.71 3.39
C GLU A 118 -15.56 3.17 3.36
N ASN A 119 -14.36 2.69 3.64
CA ASN A 119 -14.04 1.26 3.62
C ASN A 119 -14.08 0.66 5.04
N ASP A 120 -14.83 -0.43 5.17
CA ASP A 120 -15.02 -1.18 6.39
C ASP A 120 -14.46 -2.62 6.34
N SER A 121 -13.77 -2.99 5.25
CA SER A 121 -13.25 -4.34 5.03
C SER A 121 -11.75 -4.47 5.18
N LEU A 122 -10.99 -3.43 4.79
CA LEU A 122 -9.53 -3.43 4.75
C LEU A 122 -8.98 -3.34 6.18
N THR A 123 -8.00 -4.20 6.48
CA THR A 123 -7.37 -4.30 7.80
C THR A 123 -5.92 -3.86 7.78
N GLU A 124 -5.27 -3.87 6.61
CA GLU A 124 -3.88 -3.49 6.43
C GLU A 124 -3.71 -2.63 5.18
N ILE A 125 -3.01 -1.51 5.35
CA ILE A 125 -2.51 -0.71 4.24
C ILE A 125 -1.05 -0.34 4.47
N LYS A 126 -0.23 -0.44 3.42
CA LYS A 126 1.18 -0.04 3.45
C LYS A 126 1.45 0.98 2.35
N ILE A 127 1.95 2.14 2.74
CA ILE A 127 2.16 3.30 1.86
C ILE A 127 3.57 3.88 1.98
N ASP A 128 4.47 3.25 2.73
CA ASP A 128 5.80 3.78 3.04
C ASP A 128 6.73 3.86 1.81
N ASN A 129 7.88 4.53 2.01
CA ASN A 129 8.96 4.65 1.05
C ASN A 129 8.54 5.25 -0.31
N GLN A 130 7.59 6.18 -0.32
CA GLN A 130 7.29 6.95 -1.54
C GLN A 130 8.46 7.88 -1.88
N ARG A 131 8.60 8.22 -3.16
CA ARG A 131 9.65 9.15 -3.64
C ARG A 131 9.70 10.49 -2.89
N GLN A 132 8.58 10.96 -2.38
CA GLN A 132 8.49 12.19 -1.60
C GLN A 132 7.99 11.90 -0.20
N GLN A 133 8.63 12.50 0.79
CA GLN A 133 8.17 12.49 2.17
C GLN A 133 6.81 13.21 2.30
N LEU A 134 5.92 12.67 3.13
CA LEU A 134 4.64 13.33 3.39
C LEU A 134 4.84 14.56 4.27
N ALA A 135 4.04 15.60 4.01
CA ALA A 135 4.05 16.79 4.85
C ALA A 135 3.33 16.50 6.18
N THR A 136 3.70 17.20 7.26
CA THR A 136 3.06 17.07 8.58
C THR A 136 1.52 17.16 8.52
N ALA A 137 0.97 18.02 7.65
CA ALA A 137 -0.47 18.16 7.47
C ALA A 137 -1.12 16.85 6.96
N VAL A 138 -0.45 16.14 6.05
CA VAL A 138 -0.93 14.84 5.53
C VAL A 138 -0.81 13.78 6.63
N GLU A 139 0.28 13.77 7.39
CA GLU A 139 0.43 12.85 8.53
C GLU A 139 -0.69 13.04 9.57
N MET A 140 -1.10 14.29 9.82
CA MET A 140 -2.20 14.60 10.73
C MET A 140 -3.56 14.16 10.19
N GLU A 141 -3.78 14.25 8.88
CA GLU A 141 -5.01 13.74 8.24
C GLU A 141 -5.09 12.22 8.32
N ILE A 142 -3.96 11.53 8.10
CA ILE A 142 -3.86 10.07 8.32
C ILE A 142 -4.23 9.72 9.77
N ALA A 143 -3.66 10.46 10.74
CA ALA A 143 -3.94 10.23 12.15
C ALA A 143 -5.43 10.43 12.48
N LYS A 144 -6.04 11.50 11.97
CA LYS A 144 -7.47 11.77 12.15
C LYS A 144 -8.34 10.66 11.57
N MET A 145 -8.05 10.22 10.34
CA MET A 145 -8.81 9.12 9.72
C MET A 145 -8.71 7.83 10.53
N LEU A 146 -7.52 7.47 11.02
CA LEU A 146 -7.34 6.24 11.80
C LEU A 146 -7.98 6.29 13.19
N GLU A 147 -8.18 7.48 13.77
CA GLU A 147 -8.96 7.63 15.02
C GLU A 147 -10.46 7.37 14.80
N GLU A 148 -10.96 7.68 13.61
CA GLU A 148 -12.36 7.50 13.19
C GLU A 148 -12.62 6.10 12.60
N ASN A 149 -11.59 5.45 12.04
CA ASN A 149 -11.67 4.11 11.46
C ASN A 149 -11.29 3.02 12.49
N SER A 150 -12.20 2.07 12.73
CA SER A 150 -11.99 0.95 13.67
C SER A 150 -11.61 -0.38 13.02
N ARG A 151 -11.33 -0.40 11.72
CA ARG A 151 -11.08 -1.61 10.93
C ARG A 151 -9.61 -1.82 10.60
N ILE A 152 -8.85 -0.73 10.43
CA ILE A 152 -7.42 -0.80 10.15
C ILE A 152 -6.68 -1.25 11.41
N LEU A 153 -6.00 -2.40 11.30
CA LEU A 153 -5.20 -3.03 12.34
C LEU A 153 -3.70 -2.81 12.13
N LYS A 154 -3.28 -2.53 10.88
CA LYS A 154 -1.89 -2.29 10.51
C LYS A 154 -1.80 -1.16 9.49
N PHE A 155 -1.02 -0.13 9.83
CA PHE A 155 -0.74 1.00 8.94
C PHE A 155 0.78 1.12 8.71
N GLY A 156 1.23 0.72 7.52
CA GLY A 156 2.63 0.75 7.12
C GLY A 156 3.05 2.13 6.63
N TYR A 157 3.51 2.98 7.54
CA TYR A 157 4.16 4.26 7.23
C TYR A 157 4.99 4.75 8.43
N GLN A 158 6.23 5.14 8.18
CA GLN A 158 7.09 5.76 9.19
C GLN A 158 6.77 7.25 9.38
N PHE A 159 5.92 7.56 10.36
CA PHE A 159 5.58 8.94 10.72
C PHE A 159 6.77 9.75 11.19
N THR A 160 6.94 10.94 10.63
CA THR A 160 8.12 11.77 10.85
C THR A 160 7.95 12.68 12.06
N LYS A 161 6.71 13.08 12.39
CA LYS A 161 6.40 13.88 13.58
C LYS A 161 5.82 13.02 14.71
N GLN A 162 6.21 13.35 15.95
CA GLN A 162 5.76 12.62 17.14
C GLN A 162 4.25 12.69 17.34
N GLY A 163 3.62 13.84 17.07
CA GLY A 163 2.17 14.03 17.23
C GLY A 163 1.34 13.00 16.45
N PRO A 164 1.40 12.99 15.10
CA PRO A 164 0.76 11.96 14.28
C PRO A 164 1.13 10.54 14.69
N ARG A 165 2.41 10.28 14.95
CA ARG A 165 2.92 8.95 15.31
C ARG A 165 2.23 8.38 16.55
N THR A 166 2.14 9.18 17.63
CA THR A 166 1.52 8.75 18.89
C THR A 166 0.03 8.53 18.72
N ARG A 167 -0.67 9.40 17.97
CA ARG A 167 -2.11 9.27 17.68
C ARG A 167 -2.41 7.99 16.90
N VAL A 168 -1.63 7.73 15.85
CA VAL A 168 -1.78 6.51 15.04
C VAL A 168 -1.47 5.27 15.85
N ALA A 169 -0.40 5.28 16.65
CA ALA A 169 -0.10 4.15 17.53
C ALA A 169 -1.27 3.84 18.48
N ALA A 170 -1.84 4.86 19.12
CA ALA A 170 -2.99 4.68 20.01
C ALA A 170 -4.24 4.16 19.28
N ALA A 171 -4.55 4.69 18.09
CA ALA A 171 -5.67 4.24 17.28
C ALA A 171 -5.51 2.78 16.83
N ILE A 172 -4.30 2.40 16.38
CA ILE A 172 -4.00 1.04 15.96
C ILE A 172 -4.04 0.07 17.15
N THR A 173 -3.48 0.43 18.32
CA THR A 173 -3.60 -0.39 19.55
C THR A 173 -5.07 -0.61 19.90
N LYS A 174 -5.87 0.47 19.97
CA LYS A 174 -7.31 0.39 20.22
C LYS A 174 -8.00 -0.58 19.26
N ASN A 175 -7.72 -0.50 17.96
CA ASN A 175 -8.37 -1.36 16.97
C ASN A 175 -7.98 -2.84 17.10
N ASN A 176 -6.76 -3.15 17.57
CA ASN A 176 -6.33 -4.53 17.81
C ASN A 176 -6.91 -5.12 19.11
N ASP A 177 -7.40 -4.29 20.04
CA ASP A 177 -8.00 -4.72 21.30
C ASP A 177 -9.53 -4.97 21.21
N LEU A 178 -10.17 -4.64 20.07
CA LEU A 178 -11.60 -4.81 19.81
C LEU A 178 -11.94 -6.20 19.24
#